data_AF-A0A818K663-F1
#
_entry.id   AF-A0A818K663-F1
#
_cell.length_a   1.000
_cell.length_b   1.000
_cell.length_c   1.000
_cell.angle_alpha   90.00
_cell.angle_beta   90.00
_cell.angle_gamma   90.00
#
_symmetry.space_group_name_H-M   'P 1'
#
loop_
_entity.id
_entity.type
_entity.pdbx_description
1 polymer ?
#
loop_
_entity_poly.entity_id
_entity_poly.type
_entity_poly.pdbx_seq_one_letter_code
_entity_poly.pdbx_strand_id
1 'polypeptide(L)'
;TIVAVCATTMFSISNEAYTNGKERILYDYRTAILRYHGVNVSHLPSRHRIVLVNKTHTTHRSLRVIKNLVEVKHFIYSTYPKIQLDVIDWNKYTFTQEMHELYKTTILITPCGGISTIIPFLPKGAHAIVMDFYVSKEAYRESDRYRVGESASMDGGF
;
A
#
# COMPACT_ATOMS: atom_id res chain seq x y z
N THR A 1 6.39 -5.93 26.77
CA THR A 1 5.80 -6.97 25.90
C THR A 1 5.10 -6.31 24.74
N ILE A 2 5.75 -6.22 23.58
CA ILE A 2 5.13 -5.65 22.38
C ILE A 2 4.54 -6.83 21.61
N VAL A 3 3.23 -7.02 21.74
CA VAL A 3 2.48 -7.97 20.91
C VAL A 3 2.11 -7.21 19.63
N ALA A 4 2.96 -7.27 18.62
CA ALA A 4 2.60 -6.84 17.28
C ALA A 4 1.91 -8.03 16.59
N VAL A 5 0.58 -8.10 16.71
CA VAL A 5 -0.22 -8.95 15.81
C VAL A 5 -0.21 -8.25 14.46
N CYS A 6 0.48 -8.84 13.49
CA CYS A 6 0.54 -8.36 12.12
C CYS A 6 -0.17 -9.38 11.24
N ALA A 7 -1.41 -9.09 10.84
CA ALA A 7 -2.02 -9.80 9.73
C ALA A 7 -1.39 -9.27 8.43
N THR A 8 -0.37 -9.97 7.92
CA THR A 8 0.25 -9.64 6.64
C THR A 8 -0.50 -10.33 5.52
N THR A 9 -1.38 -9.62 4.83
CA THR A 9 -1.98 -10.14 3.59
C THR A 9 -1.13 -9.70 2.41
N MET A 10 -0.44 -10.66 1.79
CA MET A 10 0.29 -10.43 0.54
C MET A 10 -0.69 -10.54 -0.63
N PHE A 11 -0.97 -9.42 -1.30
CA PHE A 11 -1.75 -9.45 -2.52
C PHE A 11 -0.80 -9.69 -3.70
N SER A 12 -0.95 -10.84 -4.35
CA SER A 12 -0.43 -11.06 -5.70
C SER A 12 -1.54 -10.79 -6.71
N ILE A 13 -1.33 -9.82 -7.59
CA ILE A 13 -2.27 -9.47 -8.67
C ILE A 13 -2.35 -10.61 -9.72
N SER A 14 -1.52 -11.65 -9.62
CA SER A 14 -1.43 -12.74 -10.59
C SER A 14 -2.15 -14.03 -10.19
N ASN A 15 -3.01 -14.03 -9.16
CA ASN A 15 -3.68 -15.27 -8.75
C ASN A 15 -4.95 -15.50 -9.60
N GLU A 16 -4.77 -16.19 -10.73
CA GLU A 16 -5.78 -16.45 -11.78
C GLU A 16 -7.07 -17.13 -11.26
N ALA A 17 -6.99 -17.83 -10.12
CA ALA A 17 -8.11 -18.60 -9.56
C ALA A 17 -9.30 -17.74 -9.09
N TYR A 18 -9.13 -16.44 -8.86
CA TYR A 18 -10.19 -15.56 -8.34
C TYR A 18 -10.64 -14.47 -9.31
N THR A 19 -9.97 -14.34 -10.45
CA THR A 19 -10.18 -13.22 -11.37
C THR A 19 -11.08 -13.55 -12.56
N ASN A 20 -11.45 -14.82 -12.81
CA ASN A 20 -12.52 -15.28 -13.73
C ASN A 20 -12.73 -14.40 -14.98
N GLY A 21 -11.67 -14.11 -15.75
CA GLY A 21 -11.74 -13.35 -17.01
C GLY A 21 -11.75 -11.82 -16.86
N LYS A 22 -11.73 -11.28 -15.63
CA LYS A 22 -11.66 -9.83 -15.35
C LYS A 22 -10.24 -9.27 -15.47
N GLU A 23 -9.22 -10.12 -15.57
CA GLU A 23 -7.80 -9.75 -15.70
C GLU A 23 -7.60 -8.86 -16.90
N ARG A 24 -8.26 -9.18 -18.02
CA ARG A 24 -8.16 -8.39 -19.24
C ARG A 24 -8.76 -7.00 -19.08
N ILE A 25 -9.92 -6.89 -18.43
CA ILE A 25 -10.58 -5.61 -18.16
C ILE A 25 -9.71 -4.73 -17.26
N LEU A 26 -9.16 -5.31 -16.18
CA LEU A 26 -8.27 -4.60 -15.27
C LEU A 26 -6.98 -4.17 -15.97
N TYR A 27 -6.42 -5.04 -16.82
CA TYR A 27 -5.24 -4.73 -17.62
C TYR A 27 -5.48 -3.59 -18.61
N ASP A 28 -6.60 -3.62 -19.34
CA ASP A 28 -6.95 -2.60 -20.33
C ASP A 28 -7.24 -1.25 -19.65
N TYR A 29 -8.01 -1.26 -18.56
CA TYR A 29 -8.28 -0.06 -17.73
C TYR A 29 -6.99 0.56 -17.19
N ARG A 30 -6.15 -0.26 -16.55
CA ARG A 30 -4.83 0.14 -16.05
C ARG A 30 -3.96 0.75 -17.16
N THR A 31 -3.87 0.06 -18.30
CA THR A 31 -3.03 0.47 -19.43
C THR A 31 -3.50 1.80 -20.01
N ALA A 32 -4.81 2.02 -20.12
CA ALA A 32 -5.37 3.27 -20.63
C ALA A 32 -4.99 4.46 -19.72
N ILE A 33 -5.16 4.31 -18.41
CA ILE A 33 -4.81 5.34 -17.42
C ILE A 33 -3.32 5.64 -17.44
N LEU A 34 -2.47 4.60 -17.36
CA LEU A 34 -1.01 4.79 -17.36
C LEU A 34 -0.53 5.51 -18.63
N ARG A 35 -1.06 5.15 -19.81
CA ARG A 35 -0.75 5.83 -21.07
C ARG A 35 -1.21 7.29 -21.07
N TYR A 36 -2.41 7.56 -20.57
CA TYR A 36 -2.94 8.93 -20.45
C TYR A 36 -2.02 9.81 -19.60
N HIS A 37 -1.43 9.26 -18.53
CA HIS A 37 -0.47 9.95 -17.67
C HIS A 37 0.99 9.87 -18.14
N GLY A 38 1.25 9.42 -19.37
CA GLY A 38 2.58 9.37 -19.96
C GLY A 38 3.52 8.34 -19.33
N VAL A 39 2.98 7.33 -18.65
CA VAL A 39 3.76 6.21 -18.09
C VAL A 39 4.02 5.18 -19.17
N ASN A 40 5.27 4.80 -19.37
CA ASN A 40 5.65 3.74 -20.30
C ASN A 40 5.23 2.37 -19.75
N VAL A 41 4.08 1.86 -20.21
CA VAL A 41 3.50 0.58 -19.78
C VAL A 41 4.30 -0.67 -20.17
N SER A 42 5.33 -0.53 -21.00
CA SER A 42 6.25 -1.61 -21.39
C SER A 42 7.52 -1.63 -20.52
N HIS A 43 7.73 -0.62 -19.68
CA HIS A 43 8.90 -0.56 -18.82
C HIS A 43 8.75 -1.52 -17.62
N LEU A 44 9.60 -2.53 -17.56
CA LEU A 44 9.69 -3.39 -16.38
C LEU A 44 10.78 -2.86 -15.44
N PRO A 45 10.50 -2.68 -14.14
CA PRO A 45 11.52 -2.30 -13.17
C PRO A 45 12.67 -3.33 -13.18
N SER A 46 13.90 -2.85 -13.38
CA SER A 46 15.10 -3.70 -13.40
C SER A 46 15.73 -3.89 -12.01
N ARG A 47 15.20 -3.21 -11.00
CA ARG A 47 15.68 -3.23 -9.61
C ARG A 47 14.50 -3.17 -8.65
N HIS A 48 14.66 -3.77 -7.47
CA HIS A 48 13.68 -3.68 -6.41
C HIS A 48 13.64 -2.28 -5.81
N ARG A 49 12.42 -1.77 -5.68
CA ARG A 49 12.07 -0.54 -4.99
C ARG A 49 10.96 -0.85 -3.98
N ILE A 50 11.21 -0.50 -2.73
CA ILE A 50 10.23 -0.58 -1.65
C ILE A 50 9.68 0.84 -1.41
N VAL A 51 8.35 0.96 -1.41
CA VAL A 51 7.67 2.18 -1.00
C VAL A 51 6.87 1.91 0.27
N LEU A 52 7.14 2.66 1.33
CA LEU A 52 6.29 2.73 2.51
C LEU A 52 5.32 3.91 2.39
N VAL A 53 4.04 3.64 2.60
CA VAL A 53 3.02 4.69 2.57
C VAL A 53 2.86 5.31 3.95
N ASN A 54 3.14 6.60 4.01
CA ASN A 54 2.84 7.44 5.15
C ASN A 54 1.49 8.15 4.98
N LYS A 55 0.49 7.78 5.78
CA LYS A 55 -0.84 8.43 5.81
C LYS A 55 -1.02 9.42 6.96
N THR A 56 0.06 9.88 7.61
CA THR A 56 -0.06 10.77 8.78
C THR A 56 -0.62 12.15 8.44
N HIS A 57 -0.52 12.61 7.18
CA HIS A 57 -1.07 13.91 6.77
C HIS A 57 -2.37 13.81 5.96
N THR A 58 -2.97 12.63 5.86
CA THR A 58 -4.31 12.49 5.27
C THR A 58 -5.32 13.17 6.21
N THR A 59 -5.79 14.35 5.79
CA THR A 59 -6.76 15.26 6.43
C THR A 59 -7.39 14.78 7.75
N HIS A 60 -6.99 15.36 8.90
CA HIS A 60 -7.61 15.38 10.26
C HIS A 60 -8.34 14.13 10.83
N ARG A 61 -8.37 13.02 10.10
CA ARG A 61 -9.19 11.82 10.29
C ARG A 61 -8.52 10.60 9.65
N SER A 62 -7.20 10.63 9.41
CA SER A 62 -6.49 9.42 8.98
C SER A 62 -6.42 8.44 10.14
N LEU A 63 -7.46 7.62 10.25
CA LEU A 63 -7.61 6.61 11.29
C LEU A 63 -6.67 5.42 11.07
N ARG A 64 -6.03 5.34 9.89
CA ARG A 64 -5.32 4.16 9.41
C ARG A 64 -3.88 4.49 9.05
N VAL A 65 -3.01 4.48 10.06
CA VAL A 65 -1.59 4.81 9.93
C VAL A 65 -0.71 3.68 10.49
N ILE A 66 0.48 3.51 9.92
CA ILE A 66 1.55 2.68 10.49
C ILE A 66 2.20 3.52 11.61
N LYS A 67 1.95 3.20 12.88
CA LYS A 67 2.48 4.00 14.00
C LYS A 67 3.99 3.89 14.16
N ASN A 68 4.53 2.69 13.94
CA ASN A 68 5.94 2.37 14.03
C ASN A 68 6.66 2.53 12.67
N LEU A 69 6.24 3.49 11.85
CA LEU A 69 6.78 3.68 10.50
C LEU A 69 8.30 3.91 10.50
N VAL A 70 8.81 4.64 11.50
CA VAL A 70 10.24 4.95 11.64
C VAL A 70 11.03 3.67 11.92
N GLU A 71 10.52 2.81 12.79
CA GLU A 71 11.10 1.53 13.17
C GLU A 71 11.08 0.54 12.00
N VAL A 72 9.96 0.45 11.27
CA VAL A 72 9.87 -0.39 10.07
C VAL A 72 10.85 0.09 9.00
N LYS A 73 10.92 1.41 8.76
CA LYS A 73 11.90 2.00 7.82
C LYS A 73 13.33 1.66 8.24
N HIS A 74 13.66 1.85 9.51
CA HIS A 74 14.99 1.57 10.06
C HIS A 74 15.37 0.10 9.89
N PHE A 75 14.45 -0.82 10.21
CA PHE A 75 14.64 -2.26 10.06
C PHE A 75 14.88 -2.68 8.60
N ILE A 76 14.09 -2.17 7.66
CA ILE A 76 14.26 -2.49 6.23
C ILE A 76 15.61 -1.97 5.75
N TYR A 77 15.97 -0.74 6.11
CA TYR A 77 17.22 -0.13 5.67
C TYR A 77 18.45 -0.83 6.27
N SER A 78 18.40 -1.23 7.54
CA SER A 78 19.51 -1.96 8.18
C SER A 78 19.67 -3.38 7.64
N THR A 79 18.57 -4.04 7.29
CA THR A 79 18.57 -5.40 6.73
C THR A 79 18.97 -5.41 5.25
N TYR A 80 18.52 -4.42 4.47
CA TYR A 80 18.73 -4.34 3.02
C TYR A 80 19.33 -2.98 2.61
N PRO A 81 20.59 -2.68 2.97
CA PRO A 81 21.16 -1.33 2.83
C PRO A 81 21.31 -0.84 1.39
N LYS A 82 21.25 -1.74 0.40
CA LYS A 82 21.36 -1.42 -1.03
C LYS A 82 19.99 -1.24 -1.70
N ILE A 83 18.88 -1.52 -1.00
CA ILE A 83 17.55 -1.40 -1.60
C ILE A 83 17.13 0.05 -1.69
N GLN A 84 16.44 0.41 -2.77
CA GLN A 84 15.79 1.72 -2.84
C GLN A 84 14.56 1.69 -1.94
N LEU A 85 14.57 2.52 -0.89
CA LEU A 85 13.53 2.61 0.12
C LEU A 85 12.99 4.03 0.18
N ASP A 86 11.75 4.22 -0.25
CA ASP A 86 11.09 5.53 -0.23
C ASP A 86 9.91 5.52 0.74
N VAL A 87 9.69 6.66 1.40
CA VAL A 87 8.50 6.90 2.23
C VAL A 87 7.67 7.97 1.55
N ILE A 88 6.45 7.62 1.13
CA ILE A 88 5.60 8.48 0.31
C ILE A 88 4.29 8.76 1.03
N ASP A 89 3.84 10.01 0.98
CA ASP A 89 2.48 10.40 1.32
C ASP A 89 1.77 10.82 0.03
N TRP A 90 0.84 9.98 -0.42
CA TRP A 90 0.12 10.17 -1.68
C TRP A 90 -0.62 11.51 -1.75
N ASN A 91 -1.08 12.07 -0.63
CA ASN A 91 -1.77 13.37 -0.63
C ASN A 91 -0.88 14.55 -1.05
N LYS A 92 0.44 14.34 -1.09
CA LYS A 92 1.41 15.34 -1.54
C LYS A 92 1.71 15.24 -3.04
N TYR A 93 1.14 14.24 -3.72
CA TYR A 93 1.38 13.94 -5.11
C TYR A 93 0.15 14.33 -5.94
N THR A 94 0.39 14.83 -7.14
CA THR A 94 -0.64 14.83 -8.18
C THR A 94 -0.85 13.39 -8.65
N PHE A 95 -2.05 13.07 -9.14
CA PHE A 95 -2.36 11.72 -9.63
C PHE A 95 -1.36 11.21 -10.68
N THR A 96 -0.89 12.08 -11.59
CA THR A 96 0.19 11.74 -12.54
C THR A 96 1.45 11.29 -11.81
N GLN A 97 1.91 12.05 -10.80
CA GLN A 97 3.09 11.67 -10.02
C GLN A 97 2.86 10.36 -9.26
N GLU A 98 1.68 10.15 -8.67
CA GLU A 98 1.32 8.88 -8.02
C GLU A 98 1.48 7.69 -8.98
N MET A 99 0.98 7.81 -10.22
CA MET A 99 1.10 6.75 -11.22
C MET A 99 2.55 6.45 -11.59
N HIS A 100 3.38 7.48 -11.75
CA HIS A 100 4.82 7.31 -12.02
C HIS A 100 5.55 6.62 -10.87
N GLU A 101 5.20 6.94 -9.63
CA GLU A 101 5.80 6.31 -8.46
C GLU A 101 5.34 4.88 -8.25
N LEU A 102 4.02 4.63 -8.36
CA LEU A 102 3.44 3.28 -8.23
C LEU A 102 3.98 2.34 -9.29
N TYR A 103 4.08 2.77 -10.55
CA TYR A 103 4.56 1.92 -11.63
C TYR A 103 6.05 1.53 -11.49
N LYS A 104 6.85 2.30 -10.74
CA LYS A 104 8.24 1.96 -10.39
C LYS A 104 8.36 1.11 -9.12
N THR A 105 7.28 0.94 -8.37
CA THR A 105 7.28 0.28 -7.06
C THR A 105 7.14 -1.22 -7.21
N THR A 106 8.16 -1.99 -6.82
CA THR A 106 8.09 -3.46 -6.86
C THR A 106 7.53 -4.06 -5.57
N ILE A 107 7.67 -3.36 -4.46
CA ILE A 107 7.11 -3.76 -3.16
C ILE A 107 6.46 -2.53 -2.54
N LEU A 108 5.15 -2.58 -2.35
CA LEU A 108 4.38 -1.54 -1.68
C LEU A 108 4.05 -2.00 -0.26
N ILE A 109 4.42 -1.21 0.75
CA ILE A 109 4.04 -1.42 2.15
C ILE A 109 3.08 -0.31 2.54
N THR A 110 1.84 -0.62 2.89
CA THR A 110 0.83 0.40 3.15
C THR A 110 -0.11 0.00 4.27
N PRO A 111 -0.58 0.94 5.11
CA PRO A 111 -1.70 0.66 5.99
C PRO A 111 -2.96 0.41 5.15
N CYS A 112 -3.87 -0.38 5.70
CA CYS A 112 -5.13 -0.71 5.03
C CYS A 112 -6.01 0.54 4.73
N GLY A 113 -6.98 0.38 3.83
CA GLY A 113 -7.88 1.45 3.36
C GLY A 113 -7.37 2.17 2.10
N GLY A 114 -8.26 2.39 1.13
CA GLY A 114 -7.92 3.02 -0.15
C GLY A 114 -6.91 2.23 -1.00
N ILE A 115 -6.64 0.96 -0.67
CA ILE A 115 -5.62 0.19 -1.37
C ILE A 115 -6.10 -0.35 -2.72
N SER A 116 -7.41 -0.55 -2.86
CA SER A 116 -8.06 -0.98 -4.09
C SER A 116 -7.90 0.03 -5.23
N THR A 117 -7.63 1.30 -4.92
CA THR A 117 -7.40 2.34 -5.93
C THR A 117 -5.95 2.43 -6.41
N ILE A 118 -4.99 1.84 -5.69
CA ILE A 118 -3.55 1.96 -6.02
C ILE A 118 -2.92 0.65 -6.49
N ILE A 119 -3.36 -0.51 -5.97
CA ILE A 119 -2.83 -1.83 -6.33
C ILE A 119 -2.84 -2.08 -7.84
N PRO A 120 -3.92 -1.77 -8.59
CA PRO A 120 -3.95 -2.04 -10.03
C PRO A 120 -2.82 -1.37 -10.81
N PHE A 121 -2.23 -0.28 -10.31
CA PHE A 121 -1.21 0.50 -11.02
C PHE A 121 0.22 0.05 -10.73
N LEU A 122 0.42 -0.90 -9.80
CA LEU A 122 1.72 -1.52 -9.59
C LEU A 122 2.19 -2.26 -10.86
N PRO A 123 3.51 -2.36 -11.12
CA PRO A 123 4.05 -3.13 -12.23
C PRO A 123 3.76 -4.63 -12.06
N LYS A 124 3.73 -5.36 -13.18
CA LYS A 124 3.53 -6.81 -13.16
C LYS A 124 4.63 -7.48 -12.31
N GLY A 125 4.23 -8.38 -11.41
CA GLY A 125 5.14 -9.04 -10.47
C GLY A 125 5.49 -8.22 -9.23
N ALA A 126 4.92 -7.03 -9.07
CA ALA A 126 5.01 -6.31 -7.81
C ALA A 126 4.17 -6.97 -6.71
N HIS A 127 4.56 -6.73 -5.47
CA HIS A 127 3.87 -7.20 -4.28
C HIS A 127 3.34 -6.02 -3.47
N ALA A 128 2.14 -6.20 -2.90
CA ALA A 128 1.61 -5.30 -1.88
C ALA A 128 1.54 -6.02 -0.54
N ILE A 129 2.17 -5.43 0.47
CA ILE A 129 2.12 -5.80 1.87
C ILE A 129 1.18 -4.82 2.56
N VAL A 130 0.00 -5.32 2.94
CA VAL A 130 -0.97 -4.52 3.69
C VAL A 130 -0.71 -4.73 5.17
N MET A 131 -0.47 -3.64 5.88
CA MET A 131 -0.27 -3.66 7.31
C MET A 131 -1.55 -3.26 8.03
N ASP A 132 -1.78 -3.91 9.16
CA ASP A 132 -2.75 -3.48 10.16
C ASP A 132 -2.48 -2.03 10.57
N PHE A 133 -3.53 -1.36 11.01
CA PHE A 133 -3.45 0.01 11.48
C PHE A 133 -3.72 0.08 12.97
N TYR A 134 -3.13 1.08 13.61
CA TYR A 134 -3.37 1.34 15.02
C TYR A 134 -4.64 2.17 15.21
N VAL A 135 -5.51 1.72 16.10
CA VAL A 135 -6.76 2.41 16.43
C VAL A 135 -6.46 3.49 17.48
N SER A 136 -6.45 4.75 17.06
CA SER A 136 -6.35 5.90 17.98
C SER A 136 -7.71 6.28 18.58
N LYS A 137 -7.73 7.15 19.60
CA LYS A 137 -8.98 7.67 20.19
C LYS A 137 -9.84 8.43 19.18
N GLU A 138 -9.19 9.09 18.23
CA GLU A 138 -9.83 9.80 17.13
C GLU A 138 -10.43 8.80 16.13
N ALA A 139 -9.77 7.65 15.92
CA ALA A 139 -10.26 6.57 15.08
C ALA A 139 -11.48 5.83 15.62
N TYR A 140 -11.50 5.63 16.93
CA TYR A 140 -12.59 4.96 17.62
C TYR A 140 -13.93 5.68 17.50
N ARG A 141 -13.93 7.01 17.35
CA ARG A 141 -15.17 7.82 17.27
C ARG A 141 -15.98 7.57 16.01
N GLU A 142 -15.42 6.94 14.97
CA GLU A 142 -16.12 6.69 13.69
C GLU A 142 -16.46 5.21 13.44
N SER A 143 -16.06 4.28 14.34
CA SER A 143 -16.50 2.89 14.23
C SER A 143 -16.57 2.18 15.57
N ASP A 144 -17.75 1.67 15.94
CA ASP A 144 -17.96 0.77 17.08
C ASP A 144 -17.28 -0.61 16.93
N ARG A 145 -16.54 -0.82 15.83
CA ARG A 145 -15.94 -2.12 15.44
C ARG A 145 -14.54 -2.38 15.98
N TYR A 146 -13.83 -1.36 16.45
CA TYR A 146 -12.43 -1.49 16.85
C TYR A 146 -12.21 -0.87 18.23
N ARG A 147 -11.28 -1.40 19.03
CA ARG A 147 -10.94 -0.88 20.36
C ARG A 147 -9.74 0.07 20.29
N VAL A 148 -9.80 1.20 21.00
CA VAL A 148 -8.66 2.11 21.13
C VAL A 148 -7.46 1.37 21.71
N GLY A 149 -6.28 1.59 21.12
CA GLY A 149 -5.03 1.03 21.64
C GLY A 149 -4.65 -0.33 21.05
N GLU A 150 -5.47 -0.87 20.15
CA GLU A 150 -5.24 -2.15 19.51
C GLU A 150 -4.79 -1.98 18.04
N SER A 151 -4.14 -3.02 17.52
CA SER A 151 -3.90 -3.22 16.09
C SER A 151 -5.19 -3.77 15.47
N ALA A 152 -5.67 -3.16 14.38
CA ALA A 152 -6.86 -3.58 13.67
C ALA A 152 -6.54 -3.95 12.21
N SER A 153 -7.08 -5.09 11.77
CA SER A 153 -7.07 -5.52 10.37
C SER A 153 -8.42 -5.20 9.69
N MET A 154 -8.45 -5.21 8.36
CA MET A 154 -9.70 -5.04 7.59
C MET A 154 -10.60 -6.27 7.62
N ASP A 155 -10.13 -7.40 8.14
CA ASP A 155 -10.85 -8.67 8.11
C ASP A 155 -11.99 -8.74 9.12
N GLY A 156 -12.24 -7.65 9.87
CA GLY A 156 -13.45 -7.39 10.66
C GLY A 156 -13.98 -8.64 11.36
N GLY A 157 -13.54 -8.85 12.62
CA GLY A 157 -13.86 -10.00 13.45
C GLY A 157 -15.14 -10.77 13.10
N PHE A 158 -14.97 -12.07 12.90
CA PHE A 158 -16.07 -13.03 13.00
C PHE A 158 -16.68 -12.98 14.41
#